data_AF-A0A842Q144-F1
#
_entry.id   AF-A0A842Q144-F1
#
_cell.length_a   1.000
_cell.length_b   1.000
_cell.length_c   1.000
_cell.angle_alpha   90.00
_cell.angle_beta   90.00
_cell.angle_gamma   90.00
#
_symmetry.space_group_name_H-M   'P 1'
#
loop_
_entity.id
_entity.type
_entity.pdbx_description
1 polymer ?
#
loop_
_entity_poly.entity_id
_entity_poly.type
_entity_poly.pdbx_seq_one_letter_code
_entity_poly.pdbx_strand_id
1 'polypeptide(L)'
;MLSIVAVMLLTIIVIPIINVNPSSTSITTVGNTNSANDKEKHSIPVDQIVSGGPPPDGIPSIDDPKFISVQEAGRFLEDSDFVLGLNINGDIRAYPLQILVWHEIVNDNVGGIPVAVTYCPLCFTNQVFNRSLDDGQEVVEFGTSGKLYNSNLVMYDRTSKSLWSQAMAEGIVGKYAGTKLERVPFDVAYWKEWKRLYPESKILSRNTGSNRPYGVDPYGDYYTNSDVLFP
;
A
#
# COMPACT_ATOMS: atom_id res chain seq x y z
N MET A 1 59.52 -27.99 -31.30
CA MET A 1 59.98 -26.94 -30.36
C MET A 1 59.03 -26.96 -29.18
N LEU A 2 59.49 -27.44 -28.02
CA LEU A 2 58.74 -27.50 -26.75
C LEU A 2 58.49 -26.10 -26.19
N SER A 3 57.37 -25.88 -25.47
CA SER A 3 57.31 -25.19 -24.16
C SER A 3 55.88 -25.20 -23.62
N ILE A 4 55.57 -26.08 -22.66
CA ILE A 4 55.54 -25.88 -21.19
C ILE A 4 54.21 -25.29 -20.70
N VAL A 5 53.35 -26.20 -20.22
CA VAL A 5 52.19 -25.91 -19.37
C VAL A 5 52.71 -25.80 -17.94
N ALA A 6 52.54 -24.63 -17.29
CA ALA A 6 52.90 -24.43 -15.90
C ALA A 6 51.76 -24.94 -14.99
N VAL A 7 52.04 -26.00 -14.24
CA VAL A 7 51.18 -26.50 -13.16
C VAL A 7 51.63 -25.83 -11.87
N MET A 8 50.81 -24.95 -11.29
CA MET A 8 51.02 -24.43 -9.93
C MET A 8 50.48 -25.43 -8.91
N LEU A 9 51.37 -26.07 -8.15
CA LEU A 9 51.02 -26.80 -6.94
C LEU A 9 50.80 -25.79 -5.80
N LEU A 10 49.59 -25.76 -5.23
CA LEU A 10 49.29 -25.00 -4.02
C LEU A 10 49.47 -25.91 -2.80
N THR A 11 50.51 -25.66 -2.00
CA THR A 11 50.74 -26.35 -0.72
C THR A 11 49.87 -25.76 0.37
N ILE A 12 48.96 -26.55 0.94
CA ILE A 12 48.15 -26.18 2.11
C ILE A 12 48.98 -26.36 3.37
N ILE A 13 49.29 -25.27 4.07
CA ILE A 13 49.89 -25.28 5.41
C ILE A 13 48.76 -25.22 6.43
N VAL A 14 48.59 -26.30 7.20
CA VAL A 14 47.65 -26.36 8.32
C VAL A 14 48.36 -25.87 9.59
N ILE A 15 47.93 -24.74 10.14
CA ILE A 15 48.43 -24.21 11.43
C ILE A 15 47.45 -24.64 12.52
N PRO A 16 47.89 -25.35 13.58
CA PRO A 16 47.01 -25.71 14.69
C PRO A 16 46.70 -24.47 15.55
N ILE A 17 45.42 -24.13 15.66
CA ILE A 17 44.97 -23.06 16.55
C ILE A 17 44.91 -23.64 17.97
N ILE A 18 45.82 -23.18 18.83
CA ILE A 18 45.83 -23.49 20.26
C ILE A 18 44.74 -22.66 20.94
N ASN A 19 43.80 -23.36 21.57
CA ASN A 19 42.69 -22.81 22.32
C ASN A 19 43.19 -22.31 23.69
N VAL A 20 43.19 -21.00 23.92
CA VAL A 20 43.56 -20.40 25.20
C VAL A 20 42.32 -19.75 25.81
N ASN A 21 41.84 -20.35 26.90
CA ASN A 21 40.69 -19.90 27.67
C ASN A 21 41.17 -18.93 28.75
N PRO A 22 40.72 -17.66 28.80
CA PRO A 22 40.93 -16.83 29.98
C PRO A 22 39.72 -16.94 30.91
N SER A 23 39.89 -17.62 32.04
CA SER A 23 38.99 -17.52 33.19
C SER A 23 39.42 -16.34 34.06
N SER A 24 38.56 -15.35 34.26
CA SER A 24 38.44 -14.67 35.57
C SER A 24 37.29 -13.66 35.65
N THR A 25 36.56 -13.80 36.76
CA THR A 25 35.85 -12.79 37.57
C THR A 25 34.50 -12.23 37.12
N SER A 26 33.47 -12.76 37.79
CA SER A 26 32.12 -12.22 37.92
C SER A 26 32.13 -10.86 38.64
N ILE A 27 31.53 -9.85 38.04
CA ILE A 27 31.04 -8.66 38.73
C ILE A 27 29.51 -8.72 38.67
N THR A 28 28.90 -8.94 39.83
CA THR A 28 27.46 -8.94 40.02
C THR A 28 26.97 -7.49 40.07
N THR A 29 26.33 -7.02 39.01
CA THR A 29 25.47 -5.82 39.09
C THR A 29 24.02 -6.29 39.23
N VAL A 30 23.51 -6.28 40.45
CA VAL A 30 22.07 -6.39 40.72
C VAL A 30 21.44 -5.06 40.34
N GLY A 31 20.56 -5.08 39.34
CA GLY A 31 19.81 -3.93 38.86
C GLY A 31 18.52 -4.34 38.16
N ASN A 32 17.44 -4.44 38.95
CA ASN A 32 16.02 -4.23 38.64
C ASN A 32 15.40 -4.75 37.31
N THR A 33 14.62 -5.83 37.45
CA THR A 33 13.22 -6.02 36.99
C THR A 33 12.70 -5.32 35.73
N ASN A 34 12.38 -6.14 34.72
CA ASN A 34 11.22 -6.06 33.80
C ASN A 34 10.99 -4.79 32.94
N SER A 35 11.40 -4.84 31.67
CA SER A 35 10.46 -4.70 30.53
C SER A 35 11.13 -5.20 29.25
N ALA A 36 10.57 -6.24 28.66
CA ALA A 36 10.84 -6.61 27.27
C ALA A 36 10.15 -5.56 26.38
N ASN A 37 10.83 -4.43 26.14
CA ASN A 37 10.42 -3.48 25.09
C ASN A 37 11.00 -3.98 23.77
N ASP A 38 10.29 -4.90 23.13
CA ASP A 38 10.48 -5.16 21.70
C ASP A 38 10.06 -3.88 20.98
N LYS A 39 11.02 -3.07 20.54
CA LYS A 39 10.72 -1.84 19.79
C LYS A 39 10.00 -2.27 18.51
N GLU A 40 8.79 -1.77 18.31
CA GLU A 40 8.01 -2.02 17.11
C GLU A 40 8.86 -1.77 15.86
N LYS A 41 8.91 -2.75 14.94
CA LYS A 41 9.73 -2.64 13.72
C LYS A 41 9.19 -1.52 12.85
N HIS A 42 10.06 -0.64 12.35
CA HIS A 42 9.70 0.45 11.46
C HIS A 42 10.80 0.71 10.41
N SER A 43 10.43 1.14 9.21
CA SER A 43 11.39 1.50 8.14
C SER A 43 11.56 3.01 7.93
N ILE A 44 10.73 3.82 8.61
CA ILE A 44 10.80 5.28 8.63
C ILE A 44 10.77 5.81 10.08
N PRO A 45 11.10 7.09 10.32
CA PRO A 45 10.89 7.71 11.64
C PRO A 45 9.39 7.81 11.98
N VAL A 46 8.97 7.13 13.05
CA VAL A 46 7.55 7.02 13.44
C VAL A 46 6.95 8.39 13.84
N ASP A 47 7.78 9.31 14.32
CA ASP A 47 7.41 10.69 14.66
C ASP A 47 7.05 11.55 13.44
N GLN A 48 7.35 11.09 12.23
CA GLN A 48 6.91 11.72 10.98
C GLN A 48 5.55 11.20 10.49
N ILE A 49 4.97 10.19 11.14
CA ILE A 49 3.64 9.69 10.84
C ILE A 49 2.62 10.51 11.65
N VAL A 50 1.89 11.38 10.97
CA VAL A 50 0.97 12.33 11.60
C VAL A 50 -0.49 11.90 11.46
N SER A 51 -1.37 12.45 12.29
CA SER A 51 -2.82 12.24 12.16
C SER A 51 -3.37 13.10 11.03
N GLY A 52 -4.19 12.49 10.16
CA GLY A 52 -5.00 13.20 9.17
C GLY A 52 -6.32 13.74 9.74
N GLY A 53 -6.66 13.41 10.99
CA GLY A 53 -7.90 13.83 11.66
C GLY A 53 -8.88 12.67 11.90
N PRO A 54 -9.32 11.93 10.86
CA PRO A 54 -10.16 10.76 11.03
C PRO A 54 -9.50 9.68 11.90
N PRO A 55 -10.26 8.93 12.70
CA PRO A 55 -9.75 7.70 13.33
C PRO A 55 -9.50 6.62 12.25
N PRO A 56 -8.84 5.50 12.62
CA PRO A 56 -8.84 4.30 11.77
C PRO A 56 -10.25 3.94 11.30
N ASP A 57 -10.42 3.69 10.00
CA ASP A 57 -11.69 3.47 9.30
C ASP A 57 -12.72 4.62 9.39
N GLY A 58 -12.30 5.81 9.82
CA GLY A 58 -13.13 7.03 9.79
C GLY A 58 -13.53 7.43 8.37
N ILE A 59 -12.74 7.02 7.38
CA ILE A 59 -13.07 7.00 5.96
C ILE A 59 -13.21 5.52 5.58
N PRO A 60 -14.43 4.97 5.51
CA PRO A 60 -14.61 3.53 5.36
C PRO A 60 -14.15 3.06 3.98
N SER A 61 -13.31 2.03 3.92
CA SER A 61 -12.96 1.34 2.68
C SER A 61 -14.19 0.66 2.07
N ILE A 62 -14.13 0.34 0.77
CA ILE A 62 -15.12 -0.52 0.11
C ILE A 62 -14.55 -1.93 0.01
N ASP A 63 -15.12 -2.86 0.78
CA ASP A 63 -14.60 -4.24 0.87
C ASP A 63 -15.48 -5.27 0.13
N ASP A 64 -16.68 -4.88 -0.29
CA ASP A 64 -17.59 -5.67 -1.14
C ASP A 64 -18.11 -4.81 -2.32
N PRO A 65 -17.23 -4.46 -3.28
CA PRO A 65 -17.57 -3.54 -4.35
C PRO A 65 -18.64 -4.12 -5.27
N LYS A 66 -19.68 -3.33 -5.53
CA LYS A 66 -20.74 -3.65 -6.50
C LYS A 66 -20.51 -2.91 -7.80
N PHE A 67 -20.73 -3.60 -8.91
CA PHE A 67 -20.49 -3.05 -10.24
C PHE A 67 -21.77 -2.98 -11.07
N ILE A 68 -21.83 -1.95 -11.91
CA ILE A 68 -22.92 -1.66 -12.85
C ILE A 68 -22.35 -1.50 -14.27
N SER A 69 -23.23 -1.40 -15.27
CA SER A 69 -22.83 -1.19 -16.66
C SER A 69 -22.36 0.24 -16.93
N VAL A 70 -21.62 0.43 -18.01
CA VAL A 70 -21.26 1.76 -18.55
C VAL A 70 -22.49 2.64 -18.77
N GLN A 71 -23.58 2.08 -19.29
CA GLN A 71 -24.82 2.82 -19.55
C GLN A 71 -25.45 3.33 -18.25
N GLU A 72 -25.48 2.51 -17.20
CA GLU A 72 -26.04 2.90 -15.92
C GLU A 72 -25.16 3.93 -15.21
N ALA A 73 -23.84 3.74 -15.26
CA ALA A 73 -22.89 4.70 -14.70
C ALA A 73 -22.96 6.07 -15.39
N GLY A 74 -23.24 6.10 -16.70
CA GLY A 74 -23.48 7.32 -17.47
C GLY A 74 -24.69 8.15 -17.01
N ARG A 75 -25.51 7.66 -16.06
CA ARG A 75 -26.59 8.44 -15.43
C ARG A 75 -26.07 9.41 -14.35
N PHE A 76 -24.85 9.20 -13.86
CA PHE A 76 -24.25 10.03 -12.81
C PHE A 76 -22.79 10.42 -13.06
N LEU A 77 -22.13 9.83 -14.06
CA LEU A 77 -20.81 10.25 -14.51
C LEU A 77 -20.92 11.20 -15.70
N GLU A 78 -20.26 12.35 -15.58
CA GLU A 78 -20.10 13.31 -16.66
C GLU A 78 -18.87 12.99 -17.51
N ASP A 79 -18.83 13.45 -18.76
CA ASP A 79 -17.72 13.19 -19.69
C ASP A 79 -16.35 13.63 -19.14
N SER A 80 -16.35 14.68 -18.30
CA SER A 80 -15.18 15.26 -17.64
C SER A 80 -14.76 14.55 -16.36
N ASP A 81 -15.56 13.62 -15.84
CA ASP A 81 -15.17 12.87 -14.64
C ASP A 81 -13.97 11.97 -14.92
N PHE A 82 -13.12 11.76 -13.93
CA PHE A 82 -12.03 10.80 -14.01
C PHE A 82 -12.44 9.44 -13.45
N VAL A 83 -11.94 8.39 -14.09
CA VAL A 83 -12.00 7.02 -13.60
C VAL A 83 -10.58 6.44 -13.54
N LEU A 84 -10.33 5.63 -12.52
CA LEU A 84 -9.19 4.71 -12.49
C LEU A 84 -9.62 3.40 -13.13
N GLY A 85 -8.88 2.93 -14.12
CA GLY A 85 -9.20 1.76 -14.92
C GLY A 85 -8.25 0.59 -14.69
N LEU A 86 -8.82 -0.63 -14.65
CA LEU A 86 -8.08 -1.88 -14.62
C LEU A 86 -8.51 -2.78 -15.78
N ASN A 87 -7.54 -3.48 -16.37
CA ASN A 87 -7.77 -4.56 -17.32
C ASN A 87 -6.85 -5.72 -16.94
N ILE A 88 -7.39 -6.70 -16.22
CA ILE A 88 -6.64 -7.83 -15.70
C ILE A 88 -7.32 -9.11 -16.18
N ASN A 89 -6.61 -9.92 -16.97
CA ASN A 89 -7.12 -11.19 -17.51
C ASN A 89 -8.49 -11.07 -18.21
N GLY A 90 -8.75 -9.94 -18.87
CA GLY A 90 -10.03 -9.66 -19.56
C GLY A 90 -11.17 -9.18 -18.65
N ASP A 91 -10.96 -9.09 -17.33
CA ASP A 91 -11.88 -8.42 -16.41
C ASP A 91 -11.55 -6.92 -16.39
N ILE A 92 -12.35 -6.15 -17.14
CA ILE A 92 -12.15 -4.72 -17.33
C ILE A 92 -13.09 -3.95 -16.40
N ARG A 93 -12.51 -3.16 -15.48
CA ARG A 93 -13.26 -2.41 -14.48
C ARG A 93 -12.80 -0.97 -14.39
N ALA A 94 -13.71 -0.06 -14.01
CA ALA A 94 -13.38 1.32 -13.70
C ALA A 94 -13.94 1.74 -12.33
N TYR A 95 -13.16 2.55 -11.63
CA TYR A 95 -13.42 3.06 -10.29
C TYR A 95 -13.48 4.59 -10.38
N PRO A 96 -14.68 5.20 -10.34
CA PRO A 96 -14.82 6.65 -10.44
C PRO A 96 -14.11 7.38 -9.30
N LEU A 97 -13.30 8.40 -9.61
CA LEU A 97 -12.59 9.18 -8.60
C LEU A 97 -13.56 9.92 -7.68
N GLN A 98 -14.74 10.32 -8.19
CA GLN A 98 -15.82 10.90 -7.38
C GLN A 98 -16.42 9.95 -6.33
N ILE A 99 -16.12 8.64 -6.41
CA ILE A 99 -16.40 7.65 -5.36
C ILE A 99 -15.15 7.43 -4.51
N LEU A 100 -13.98 7.23 -5.15
CA LEU A 100 -12.72 6.97 -4.44
C LEU A 100 -12.34 8.08 -3.46
N VAL A 101 -12.62 9.35 -3.77
CA VAL A 101 -12.38 10.50 -2.88
C VAL A 101 -13.07 10.37 -1.51
N TRP A 102 -14.14 9.57 -1.42
CA TRP A 102 -14.92 9.36 -0.19
C TRP A 102 -14.55 8.08 0.58
N HIS A 103 -13.73 7.22 -0.01
CA HIS A 103 -13.44 5.87 0.49
C HIS A 103 -11.95 5.55 0.57
N GLU A 104 -11.14 6.23 -0.23
CA GLU A 104 -9.68 6.13 -0.40
C GLU A 104 -9.15 4.74 -0.81
N ILE A 105 -9.84 3.65 -0.48
CA ILE A 105 -9.44 2.27 -0.68
C ILE A 105 -10.66 1.42 -1.10
N VAL A 106 -10.48 0.62 -2.15
CA VAL A 106 -11.39 -0.46 -2.54
C VAL A 106 -10.61 -1.78 -2.53
N ASN A 107 -10.99 -2.72 -1.68
CA ASN A 107 -10.49 -4.08 -1.72
C ASN A 107 -11.34 -4.89 -2.69
N ASP A 108 -10.75 -5.34 -3.79
CA ASP A 108 -11.46 -6.06 -4.85
C ASP A 108 -10.70 -7.33 -5.26
N ASN A 109 -11.33 -8.15 -6.09
CA ASN A 109 -10.73 -9.23 -6.85
C ASN A 109 -11.06 -9.03 -8.33
N VAL A 110 -10.04 -8.75 -9.14
CA VAL A 110 -10.17 -8.41 -10.57
C VAL A 110 -9.35 -9.40 -11.38
N GLY A 111 -10.00 -10.12 -12.29
CA GLY A 111 -9.32 -11.10 -13.13
C GLY A 111 -8.61 -12.21 -12.34
N GLY A 112 -9.04 -12.49 -11.10
CA GLY A 112 -8.43 -13.47 -10.19
C GLY A 112 -7.34 -12.91 -9.28
N ILE A 113 -6.98 -11.62 -9.41
CA ILE A 113 -5.96 -10.98 -8.57
C ILE A 113 -6.64 -10.18 -7.44
N PRO A 114 -6.30 -10.42 -6.15
CA PRO A 114 -6.78 -9.59 -5.06
C PRO A 114 -6.08 -8.24 -5.09
N VAL A 115 -6.81 -7.18 -5.41
CA VAL A 115 -6.25 -5.82 -5.56
C VAL A 115 -6.74 -4.87 -4.46
N ALA A 116 -5.91 -3.90 -4.09
CA ALA A 116 -6.31 -2.69 -3.39
C ALA A 116 -6.22 -1.53 -4.38
N VAL A 117 -7.36 -0.99 -4.80
CA VAL A 117 -7.42 0.24 -5.58
C VAL A 117 -7.45 1.42 -4.62
N THR A 118 -6.48 2.33 -4.73
CA THR A 118 -6.31 3.40 -3.75
C THR A 118 -6.19 4.77 -4.39
N TYR A 119 -6.72 5.77 -3.70
CA TYR A 119 -6.66 7.16 -4.08
C TYR A 119 -6.41 8.02 -2.83
N CYS A 120 -5.31 8.77 -2.83
CA CYS A 120 -5.06 9.78 -1.81
C CYS A 120 -5.48 11.15 -2.36
N PRO A 121 -6.59 11.72 -1.87
CA PRO A 121 -7.12 12.97 -2.41
C PRO A 121 -6.20 14.17 -2.13
N LEU A 122 -5.49 14.19 -1.02
CA LEU A 122 -4.59 15.29 -0.64
C LEU A 122 -3.43 15.51 -1.63
N CYS A 123 -2.99 14.46 -2.31
CA CYS A 123 -1.86 14.52 -3.26
C CYS A 123 -2.22 13.98 -4.66
N PHE A 124 -3.51 13.77 -4.94
CA PHE A 124 -4.03 13.20 -6.18
C PHE A 124 -3.38 11.87 -6.61
N THR A 125 -2.81 11.14 -5.66
CA THR A 125 -2.03 9.94 -5.94
C THR A 125 -2.96 8.74 -6.07
N ASN A 126 -2.94 8.13 -7.25
CA ASN A 126 -3.60 6.87 -7.55
C ASN A 126 -2.57 5.75 -7.47
N GLN A 127 -2.89 4.64 -6.81
CA GLN A 127 -2.06 3.43 -6.80
C GLN A 127 -2.95 2.20 -6.72
N VAL A 128 -2.52 1.11 -7.37
CA VAL A 128 -3.17 -0.20 -7.24
C VAL A 128 -2.12 -1.21 -6.81
N PHE A 129 -2.45 -2.01 -5.80
CA PHE A 129 -1.55 -3.02 -5.25
C PHE A 129 -2.15 -4.42 -5.36
N ASN A 130 -1.32 -5.41 -5.63
CA ASN A 130 -1.64 -6.80 -5.34
C ASN A 130 -1.57 -6.99 -3.81
N ARG A 131 -2.65 -7.50 -3.21
CA ARG A 131 -2.77 -7.70 -1.77
C ARG A 131 -2.25 -9.05 -1.29
N SER A 132 -1.78 -9.89 -2.21
CA SER A 132 -1.10 -11.14 -1.90
C SER A 132 0.31 -10.88 -1.39
N LEU A 133 0.61 -11.39 -0.19
CA LEU A 133 1.93 -11.39 0.43
C LEU A 133 2.48 -12.83 0.46
N ASP A 134 3.78 -12.96 0.74
CA ASP A 134 4.47 -14.25 0.92
C ASP A 134 4.19 -15.24 -0.21
N ASP A 135 4.35 -14.79 -1.46
CA ASP A 135 4.09 -15.54 -2.69
C ASP A 135 2.65 -16.08 -2.80
N GLY A 136 1.68 -15.35 -2.23
CA GLY A 136 0.25 -15.67 -2.30
C GLY A 136 -0.27 -16.51 -1.13
N GLN A 137 0.54 -16.75 -0.10
CA GLN A 137 0.11 -17.49 1.09
C GLN A 137 -0.80 -16.67 2.01
N GLU A 138 -0.68 -15.35 1.97
CA GLU A 138 -1.53 -14.44 2.75
C GLU A 138 -2.14 -13.40 1.82
N VAL A 139 -3.43 -13.09 1.99
CA VAL A 139 -4.09 -11.96 1.34
C VAL A 139 -4.50 -10.99 2.44
N VAL A 140 -3.93 -9.80 2.42
CA VAL A 140 -4.29 -8.75 3.39
C VAL A 140 -5.47 -7.93 2.89
N GLU A 141 -6.28 -7.43 3.82
CA GLU A 141 -7.33 -6.44 3.54
C GLU A 141 -6.91 -5.11 4.14
N PHE A 142 -6.97 -4.05 3.33
CA PHE A 142 -6.52 -2.71 3.74
C PHE A 142 -7.69 -1.84 4.23
N GLY A 143 -7.46 -1.13 5.33
CA GLY A 143 -8.32 -0.04 5.79
C GLY A 143 -7.57 1.29 5.81
N THR A 144 -8.31 2.38 5.99
CA THR A 144 -7.73 3.71 6.18
C THR A 144 -7.24 3.84 7.62
N SER A 145 -5.99 4.25 7.82
CA SER A 145 -5.44 4.37 9.19
C SER A 145 -5.80 5.69 9.87
N GLY A 146 -6.28 6.67 9.11
CA GLY A 146 -6.42 8.06 9.56
C GLY A 146 -5.07 8.79 9.72
N LYS A 147 -3.97 8.22 9.21
CA LYS A 147 -2.62 8.78 9.30
C LYS A 147 -2.07 9.16 7.94
N LEU A 148 -1.07 10.03 7.96
CA LEU A 148 -0.35 10.51 6.80
C LEU A 148 1.16 10.41 7.01
N TYR A 149 1.88 10.26 5.91
CA TYR A 149 3.34 10.37 5.85
C TYR A 149 3.71 11.17 4.59
N ASN A 150 4.37 12.31 4.74
CA ASN A 150 4.63 13.28 3.67
C ASN A 150 3.34 13.65 2.90
N SER A 151 2.30 14.06 3.62
CA SER A 151 0.94 14.33 3.13
C SER A 151 0.24 13.19 2.37
N ASN A 152 0.83 11.99 2.28
CA ASN A 152 0.28 10.85 1.55
C ASN A 152 -0.40 9.84 2.50
N LEU A 153 -1.41 9.16 1.97
CA LEU A 153 -2.20 8.14 2.68
C LEU A 153 -1.31 7.06 3.31
N VAL A 154 -1.47 6.88 4.62
CA VAL A 154 -1.02 5.67 5.31
C VAL A 154 -2.21 4.73 5.47
N MET A 155 -2.09 3.54 4.90
CA MET A 155 -3.06 2.46 5.04
C MET A 155 -2.68 1.61 6.25
N TYR A 156 -3.59 0.73 6.68
CA TYR A 156 -3.23 -0.36 7.58
C TYR A 156 -3.82 -1.67 7.09
N ASP A 157 -3.17 -2.79 7.34
CA ASP A 157 -3.77 -4.10 7.07
C ASP A 157 -4.55 -4.61 8.28
N ARG A 158 -5.76 -5.13 8.04
CA ARG A 158 -6.65 -5.55 9.14
C ARG A 158 -6.15 -6.77 9.89
N THR A 159 -5.31 -7.61 9.27
CA THR A 159 -4.82 -8.88 9.83
C THR A 159 -3.72 -8.66 10.87
N SER A 160 -2.63 -7.98 10.50
CA SER A 160 -1.45 -7.76 11.35
C SER A 160 -1.43 -6.38 12.01
N LYS A 161 -2.27 -5.45 11.55
CA LYS A 161 -2.29 -4.04 11.96
C LYS A 161 -1.01 -3.28 11.60
N SER A 162 -0.21 -3.78 10.66
CA SER A 162 0.94 -3.03 10.16
C SER A 162 0.46 -1.78 9.40
N LEU A 163 1.25 -0.72 9.45
CA LEU A 163 1.01 0.50 8.67
C LEU A 163 1.77 0.42 7.35
N TRP A 164 1.16 0.93 6.28
CA TRP A 164 1.69 0.87 4.93
C TRP A 164 1.64 2.23 4.26
N SER A 165 2.76 2.70 3.72
CA SER A 165 2.79 3.92 2.90
C SER A 165 2.28 3.59 1.49
N GLN A 166 1.23 4.29 1.05
CA GLN A 166 0.70 4.16 -0.30
C GLN A 166 1.76 4.56 -1.34
N ALA A 167 2.37 5.74 -1.23
CA ALA A 167 3.34 6.21 -2.20
C ALA A 167 4.56 5.27 -2.32
N MET A 168 5.10 4.79 -1.20
CA MET A 168 6.27 3.91 -1.19
C MET A 168 5.95 2.47 -1.59
N ALA A 169 4.67 2.07 -1.54
CA ALA A 169 4.21 0.68 -1.65
C ALA A 169 4.95 -0.23 -0.66
N GLU A 170 5.02 0.17 0.61
CA GLU A 170 5.84 -0.49 1.62
C GLU A 170 5.15 -0.50 2.99
N GLY A 171 5.27 -1.60 3.72
CA GLY A 171 4.98 -1.64 5.15
C GLY A 171 6.01 -0.79 5.90
N ILE A 172 5.55 0.20 6.64
CA ILE A 172 6.41 1.20 7.29
C ILE A 172 6.51 1.01 8.81
N VAL A 173 5.54 0.34 9.43
CA VAL A 173 5.50 0.02 10.87
C VAL A 173 4.81 -1.33 11.07
N GLY A 174 5.29 -2.15 12.02
CA GLY A 174 4.67 -3.41 12.43
C GLY A 174 5.29 -4.65 11.80
N LYS A 175 4.53 -5.77 11.76
CA LYS A 175 4.97 -7.08 11.26
C LYS A 175 5.61 -6.98 9.87
N TYR A 176 4.99 -6.19 8.99
CA TYR A 176 5.38 -6.06 7.59
C TYR A 176 6.31 -4.87 7.31
N ALA A 177 6.93 -4.27 8.32
CA ALA A 177 7.88 -3.18 8.09
C ALA A 177 9.04 -3.62 7.16
N GLY A 178 9.28 -2.86 6.09
CA GLY A 178 10.24 -3.16 5.02
C GLY A 178 9.69 -4.03 3.88
N THR A 179 8.51 -4.62 4.01
CA THR A 179 7.88 -5.45 2.96
C THR A 179 7.31 -4.56 1.86
N LYS A 180 7.55 -4.90 0.59
CA LYS A 180 7.02 -4.17 -0.57
C LYS A 180 5.72 -4.79 -1.08
N LEU A 181 4.76 -3.95 -1.44
CA LEU A 181 3.59 -4.34 -2.22
C LEU A 181 3.94 -4.34 -3.71
N GLU A 182 3.50 -5.38 -4.42
CA GLU A 182 3.54 -5.40 -5.88
C GLU A 182 2.53 -4.39 -6.42
N ARG A 183 2.99 -3.47 -7.28
CA ARG A 183 2.11 -2.50 -7.97
C ARG A 183 1.46 -3.16 -9.17
N VAL A 184 0.17 -2.94 -9.32
CA VAL A 184 -0.62 -3.38 -10.48
C VAL A 184 -0.78 -2.19 -11.44
N PRO A 185 -0.48 -2.34 -12.74
CA PRO A 185 -0.69 -1.29 -13.73
C PRO A 185 -2.16 -0.87 -13.81
N PHE A 186 -2.40 0.43 -13.96
CA PHE A 186 -3.73 1.02 -14.10
C PHE A 186 -3.67 2.23 -15.03
N ASP A 187 -4.84 2.61 -15.56
CA ASP A 187 -5.02 3.85 -16.32
C ASP A 187 -5.81 4.86 -15.50
N VAL A 188 -5.54 6.15 -15.68
CA VAL A 188 -6.45 7.23 -15.25
C VAL A 188 -6.90 7.96 -16.50
N ALA A 189 -8.21 7.98 -16.73
CA ALA A 189 -8.79 8.52 -17.95
C ALA A 189 -10.06 9.32 -17.65
N TYR A 190 -10.34 10.29 -18.52
CA TYR A 190 -11.67 10.87 -18.59
C TYR A 190 -12.70 9.80 -18.91
N TRP A 191 -13.86 9.89 -18.26
CA TRP A 191 -14.97 8.98 -18.44
C TRP A 191 -15.40 8.88 -19.90
N LYS A 192 -15.39 10.01 -20.61
CA LYS A 192 -15.66 10.06 -22.06
C LYS A 192 -14.79 9.10 -22.87
N GLU A 193 -13.49 9.08 -22.59
CA GLU A 193 -12.56 8.21 -23.31
C GLU A 193 -12.67 6.77 -22.83
N TRP A 194 -12.82 6.55 -21.52
CA TRP A 194 -12.98 5.21 -20.97
C TRP A 194 -14.20 4.49 -21.56
N LYS A 195 -15.39 5.11 -21.56
CA LYS A 195 -16.61 4.48 -22.07
C LYS A 195 -16.58 4.22 -23.58
N ARG A 196 -15.76 4.99 -24.32
CA ARG A 196 -15.54 4.78 -25.76
C ARG A 196 -14.63 3.58 -26.01
N LEU A 197 -13.57 3.41 -25.19
CA LEU A 197 -12.61 2.33 -25.33
C LEU A 197 -13.13 1.00 -24.75
N TYR A 198 -13.89 1.05 -23.67
CA TYR A 198 -14.33 -0.11 -22.91
C TYR A 198 -15.86 -0.08 -22.62
N PRO A 199 -16.71 -0.12 -23.66
CA PRO A 199 -18.17 0.00 -23.50
C PRO A 199 -18.82 -1.12 -22.67
N GLU A 200 -18.17 -2.29 -22.60
CA GLU A 200 -18.64 -3.45 -21.83
C GLU A 200 -17.96 -3.59 -20.46
N SER A 201 -17.18 -2.58 -20.04
CA SER A 201 -16.52 -2.60 -18.73
C SER A 201 -17.49 -2.48 -17.57
N LYS A 202 -17.07 -2.99 -16.41
CA LYS A 202 -17.80 -2.90 -15.15
C LYS A 202 -17.41 -1.62 -14.42
N ILE A 203 -18.39 -0.82 -14.00
CA ILE A 203 -18.12 0.43 -13.29
C ILE A 203 -18.52 0.30 -11.83
N LEU A 204 -17.64 0.71 -10.91
CA LEU A 204 -17.95 0.74 -9.49
C LEU A 204 -19.22 1.56 -9.26
N SER A 205 -20.20 0.96 -8.60
CA SER A 205 -21.49 1.58 -8.32
C SER A 205 -21.43 2.47 -7.08
N ARG A 206 -22.40 3.37 -6.95
CA ARG A 206 -22.62 4.16 -5.72
C ARG A 206 -23.22 3.33 -4.57
N ASN A 207 -23.53 2.04 -4.79
CA ASN A 207 -23.96 1.14 -3.72
C ASN A 207 -22.73 0.57 -3.00
N THR A 208 -22.16 1.37 -2.12
CA THR A 208 -20.89 1.10 -1.41
C THR A 208 -21.11 0.64 0.04
N GLY A 209 -22.36 0.54 0.49
CA GLY A 209 -22.70 0.37 1.91
C GLY A 209 -22.63 1.66 2.74
N SER A 210 -22.24 2.80 2.14
CA SER A 210 -22.24 4.12 2.78
C SER A 210 -23.18 5.10 2.05
N ASN A 211 -23.78 6.02 2.80
CA ASN A 211 -24.51 7.14 2.21
C ASN A 211 -23.61 8.39 2.11
N ARG A 212 -23.07 8.66 0.93
CA ARG A 212 -22.16 9.80 0.66
C ARG A 212 -22.68 10.63 -0.51
N PRO A 213 -22.44 11.96 -0.52
CA PRO A 213 -22.81 12.81 -1.64
C PRO A 213 -21.77 12.70 -2.78
N TYR A 214 -21.73 11.53 -3.44
CA TYR A 214 -20.83 11.30 -4.57
C TYR A 214 -21.05 12.32 -5.69
N GLY A 215 -19.95 12.82 -6.25
CA GLY A 215 -19.93 13.94 -7.21
C GLY A 215 -19.66 15.30 -6.55
N VAL A 216 -19.67 15.37 -5.22
CA VAL A 216 -19.18 16.52 -4.45
C VAL A 216 -17.84 16.14 -3.81
N ASP A 217 -16.85 17.01 -3.92
CA ASP A 217 -15.54 16.80 -3.29
C ASP A 217 -15.60 17.16 -1.78
N PRO A 218 -15.27 16.23 -0.86
CA PRO A 218 -15.28 16.50 0.58
C PRO A 218 -14.18 17.45 1.05
N TYR A 219 -13.14 17.71 0.24
CA TYR A 219 -11.99 18.52 0.61
C TYR A 219 -12.15 20.01 0.31
N GLY A 220 -13.26 20.42 -0.32
CA GLY A 220 -13.64 21.83 -0.45
C GLY A 220 -12.55 22.71 -1.07
N ASP A 221 -12.07 23.71 -0.32
CA ASP A 221 -11.07 24.67 -0.77
C ASP A 221 -9.62 24.20 -0.55
N TYR A 222 -9.40 22.99 -0.01
CA TYR A 222 -8.07 22.44 0.31
C TYR A 222 -7.07 22.62 -0.83
N TYR A 223 -7.47 22.33 -2.08
CA TYR A 223 -6.60 22.40 -3.25
C TYR A 223 -6.26 23.82 -3.71
N THR A 224 -6.98 24.81 -3.20
CA THR A 224 -6.86 26.22 -3.59
C THR A 224 -6.40 27.11 -2.45
N ASN A 225 -6.45 26.62 -1.21
CA ASN A 225 -5.94 27.31 -0.03
C ASN A 225 -4.41 27.13 0.07
N SER A 226 -3.69 28.18 0.43
CA SER A 226 -2.24 28.16 0.64
C SER A 226 -1.81 27.65 2.02
N ASP A 227 -2.75 27.40 2.93
CA ASP A 227 -2.46 26.90 4.27
C ASP A 227 -1.97 25.44 4.22
N VAL A 228 -0.83 25.19 4.86
CA VAL A 228 -0.28 23.82 4.97
C VAL A 228 -0.95 23.11 6.15
N LEU A 229 -1.90 22.22 5.84
CA LEU A 229 -2.60 21.43 6.85
C LEU A 229 -1.89 20.11 7.19
N PHE A 230 -1.20 19.51 6.22
CA PHE A 230 -0.51 18.23 6.38
C PHE A 230 0.89 18.31 5.73
N PRO A 231 1.98 18.34 6.52
CA PRO A 231 3.33 18.36 5.99
C PRO A 231 3.79 17.00 5.40
#